data_AF-J2MMU9-F1
#
_entry.id   AF-J2MMU9-F1
#
_cell.length_a   1.000
_cell.length_b   1.000
_cell.length_c   1.000
_cell.angle_alpha   90.00
_cell.angle_beta   90.00
_cell.angle_gamma   90.00
#
_symmetry.space_group_name_H-M   'P 1'
#
loop_
_entity.id
_entity.type
_entity.pdbx_description
1 polymer ?
#
loop_
_entity_poly.entity_id
_entity_poly.type
_entity_poly.pdbx_seq_one_letter_code
_entity_poly.pdbx_strand_id
1 'polypeptide(L)'
;MEGVMTPGAIFTELKKELGSINPYMAIVDSSVRIFLDDAKVSVSPSKFIAAKAKLLGYGRLYLDQLELDRTKQFVYVSHIAFINGKAEVACEKIRKQPLVRKPTAAVEGDYLRQTVRVLYASRNDSSTIVNDDVAMGELVDVGDVAIIDYYRKLRNENFHGGKASAAYSFGQPQVTNIAAKYGCTPSQPGSLNSQDMILLSKVWQQVILDLCVKSLDPEKDVLPLVAKRYKGITGDRRAKGIIQHLQQEYLLDSYSANELFSKM
;
A
#
# COMPACT_ATOMS: atom_id res chain seq x y z
N MET A 1 11.12 12.22 23.67
CA MET A 1 10.95 11.32 22.51
C MET A 1 9.84 11.89 21.66
N GLU A 2 10.07 13.05 21.05
CA GLU A 2 9.16 13.63 20.06
C GLU A 2 9.60 13.11 18.68
N GLY A 3 8.65 12.62 17.88
CA GLY A 3 8.88 12.26 16.47
C GLY A 3 8.94 10.76 16.12
N VAL A 4 8.82 9.85 17.10
CA VAL A 4 8.76 8.41 16.79
C VAL A 4 7.31 7.98 16.60
N MET A 5 6.94 7.60 15.37
CA MET A 5 5.62 7.04 15.08
C MET A 5 5.54 5.58 15.53
N THR A 6 4.44 5.24 16.19
CA THR A 6 4.07 3.86 16.52
C THR A 6 3.58 3.11 15.27
N PRO A 7 3.57 1.76 15.27
CA PRO A 7 2.99 0.98 14.17
C PRO A 7 1.56 1.42 13.81
N GLY A 8 0.74 1.70 14.83
CA GLY A 8 -0.62 2.18 14.69
C GLY A 8 -0.72 3.55 14.02
N ALA A 9 0.17 4.49 14.37
CA ALA A 9 0.24 5.79 13.73
C ALA A 9 0.64 5.67 12.25
N ILE A 10 1.62 4.82 11.92
CA ILE A 10 2.06 4.59 10.53
C ILE A 10 0.91 4.04 9.69
N PHE A 11 0.22 3.01 10.20
CA PHE A 11 -0.90 2.40 9.48
C PHE A 11 -2.08 3.38 9.34
N THR A 12 -2.38 4.15 10.39
CA THR A 12 -3.45 5.17 10.36
C THR A 12 -3.16 6.26 9.34
N GLU A 13 -1.91 6.71 9.23
CA GLU A 13 -1.51 7.69 8.22
C GLU A 13 -1.70 7.13 6.80
N LEU A 14 -1.20 5.91 6.53
CA LEU A 14 -1.40 5.26 5.23
C LEU A 14 -2.90 5.13 4.88
N LYS A 15 -3.72 4.72 5.85
CA LYS A 15 -5.18 4.63 5.67
C LYS A 15 -5.82 5.96 5.33
N LYS A 16 -5.37 7.06 5.94
CA LYS A 16 -5.86 8.41 5.62
C LYS A 16 -5.43 8.86 4.22
N GLU A 17 -4.20 8.52 3.82
CA GLU A 17 -3.67 8.89 2.51
C GLU A 17 -4.26 8.07 1.36
N LEU A 18 -4.53 6.78 1.57
CA LEU A 18 -5.05 5.90 0.52
C LEU A 18 -6.57 5.78 0.56
N GLY A 19 -7.17 5.61 1.75
CA GLY A 19 -8.56 5.18 1.90
C GLY A 19 -8.87 3.90 1.12
N SER A 20 -10.16 3.57 0.93
CA SER A 20 -10.53 2.56 -0.08
C SER A 20 -10.20 3.06 -1.49
N ILE A 21 -10.43 4.36 -1.73
CA ILE A 21 -10.01 5.14 -2.89
C ILE A 21 -9.72 6.55 -2.39
N ASN A 22 -8.57 7.13 -2.76
CA ASN A 22 -8.27 8.51 -2.42
C ASN A 22 -9.22 9.45 -3.18
N PRO A 23 -9.85 10.46 -2.53
CA PRO A 23 -10.77 11.38 -3.20
C PRO A 23 -10.19 12.09 -4.43
N TYR A 24 -8.91 12.44 -4.42
CA TYR A 24 -8.23 13.04 -5.57
C TYR A 24 -8.18 12.07 -6.75
N MET A 25 -7.97 10.78 -6.51
CA MET A 25 -7.99 9.77 -7.57
C MET A 25 -9.38 9.64 -8.19
N ALA A 26 -10.44 9.69 -7.37
CA ALA A 26 -11.82 9.67 -7.85
C ALA A 26 -12.16 10.91 -8.69
N ILE A 27 -11.71 12.09 -8.27
CA ILE A 27 -11.90 13.35 -9.01
C ILE A 27 -11.19 13.26 -10.37
N VAL A 28 -9.95 12.80 -10.41
CA VAL A 28 -9.17 12.69 -11.66
C VAL A 28 -9.79 11.67 -12.61
N ASP A 29 -10.13 10.46 -12.14
CA ASP A 29 -10.79 9.44 -12.97
C ASP A 29 -12.14 9.94 -13.52
N SER A 30 -12.96 10.56 -12.67
CA SER A 30 -14.27 11.09 -13.08
C SER A 30 -14.12 12.23 -14.09
N SER A 31 -13.18 13.15 -13.86
CA SER A 31 -12.92 14.28 -14.76
C SER A 31 -12.45 13.81 -16.13
N VAL A 32 -11.57 12.81 -16.18
CA VAL A 32 -11.08 12.24 -17.44
C VAL A 32 -12.19 11.46 -18.17
N ARG A 33 -13.02 10.71 -17.44
CA ARG A 33 -14.18 10.03 -18.05
C ARG A 33 -15.15 11.03 -18.68
N ILE A 34 -15.58 12.03 -17.93
CA ILE A 34 -16.50 13.08 -18.41
C ILE A 34 -15.89 13.80 -19.62
N PHE A 35 -14.62 14.20 -19.54
CA PHE A 35 -13.95 14.88 -20.64
C PHE A 35 -13.88 14.03 -21.92
N LEU A 36 -13.59 12.73 -21.79
CA LEU A 36 -13.53 11.82 -22.92
C LEU A 36 -14.92 11.53 -23.50
N ASP A 37 -15.95 11.44 -22.67
CA ASP A 37 -17.32 11.24 -23.13
C ASP A 37 -17.83 12.48 -23.88
N ASP A 38 -17.56 13.70 -23.37
CA ASP A 38 -17.84 14.97 -24.05
C ASP A 38 -17.08 15.07 -25.39
N ALA A 39 -15.83 14.63 -25.43
CA ALA A 39 -15.05 14.62 -26.66
C ALA A 39 -15.64 13.66 -27.70
N LYS A 40 -16.15 12.49 -27.28
CA LYS A 40 -16.74 11.47 -28.16
C LYS A 40 -18.04 11.92 -28.82
N VAL A 41 -18.85 12.72 -28.13
CA VAL A 41 -20.11 13.26 -28.67
C VAL A 41 -19.91 14.53 -29.52
N SER A 42 -18.69 15.08 -29.54
CA SER A 42 -18.37 16.25 -30.35
C SER A 42 -18.22 15.90 -31.83
N VAL A 43 -18.63 16.81 -32.71
CA VAL A 43 -18.47 16.69 -34.18
C VAL A 43 -17.00 16.48 -34.58
N SER A 44 -16.06 17.00 -33.80
CA SER A 44 -14.62 16.77 -34.01
C SER A 44 -13.90 16.69 -32.67
N PRO A 45 -13.62 15.48 -32.15
CA PRO A 45 -12.96 15.27 -30.86
C PRO A 45 -11.63 16.04 -30.75
N SER A 46 -10.79 16.03 -31.79
CA SER A 46 -9.51 16.74 -31.79
C SER A 46 -9.68 18.25 -31.69
N LYS A 47 -10.65 18.84 -32.40
CA LYS A 47 -10.94 20.29 -32.29
C LYS A 47 -11.51 20.65 -30.92
N PHE A 48 -12.37 19.81 -30.35
CA PHE A 48 -12.88 19.98 -28.99
C PHE A 48 -11.75 20.04 -27.97
N ILE A 49 -10.81 19.09 -28.02
CA ILE A 49 -9.67 19.02 -27.10
C ILE A 49 -8.75 20.22 -27.27
N ALA A 50 -8.40 20.58 -28.52
CA ALA A 50 -7.57 21.75 -28.79
C ALA A 50 -8.22 23.06 -28.27
N ALA A 51 -9.54 23.19 -28.41
CA ALA A 51 -10.29 24.34 -27.89
C ALA A 51 -10.27 24.38 -26.35
N LYS A 52 -10.52 23.26 -25.68
CA LYS A 52 -10.46 23.17 -24.22
C LYS A 52 -9.06 23.44 -23.68
N ALA A 53 -8.03 22.89 -24.32
CA ALA A 53 -6.64 23.13 -23.96
C ALA A 53 -6.27 24.62 -24.08
N LYS A 54 -6.68 25.28 -25.18
CA LYS A 54 -6.47 26.71 -25.38
C LYS A 54 -7.14 27.56 -24.29
N LEU A 55 -8.36 27.20 -23.87
CA LEU A 55 -9.06 27.89 -22.78
C LEU A 55 -8.31 27.80 -21.44
N LEU A 56 -7.57 26.71 -21.21
CA LEU A 56 -6.74 26.51 -20.03
C LEU A 56 -5.32 27.08 -20.18
N GLY A 57 -5.04 27.81 -21.26
CA GLY A 57 -3.74 28.45 -21.50
C GLY A 57 -2.66 27.53 -22.07
N TYR A 58 -2.99 26.28 -22.44
CA TYR A 58 -2.04 25.41 -23.12
C TYR A 58 -1.84 25.86 -24.57
N GLY A 59 -0.59 25.75 -25.05
CA GLY A 59 -0.18 26.13 -26.40
C GLY A 59 -0.70 25.18 -27.49
N ARG A 60 -0.07 25.21 -28.68
CA ARG A 60 -0.40 24.27 -29.76
C ARG A 60 -0.16 22.83 -29.31
N LEU A 61 -1.24 22.02 -29.33
CA LEU A 61 -1.18 20.58 -29.13
C LEU A 61 -1.15 19.87 -30.49
N TYR A 62 -0.24 18.90 -30.63
CA TYR A 62 -0.20 17.98 -31.77
C TYR A 62 -1.06 16.76 -31.41
N LEU A 63 -2.29 16.72 -31.92
CA LEU A 63 -3.29 15.69 -31.57
C LEU A 63 -3.37 14.57 -32.62
N ASP A 64 -2.58 14.68 -33.69
CA ASP A 64 -2.67 13.89 -34.91
C ASP A 64 -2.34 12.40 -34.68
N GLN A 65 -1.65 12.08 -33.57
CA GLN A 65 -1.28 10.74 -33.15
C GLN A 65 -1.80 10.38 -31.75
N LEU A 66 -2.69 11.20 -31.18
CA LEU A 66 -3.16 10.98 -29.80
C LEU A 66 -4.24 9.89 -29.77
N GLU A 67 -3.89 8.72 -29.26
CA GLU A 67 -4.86 7.68 -28.90
C GLU A 67 -5.61 8.09 -27.64
N LEU A 68 -6.76 8.76 -27.79
CA LEU A 68 -7.52 9.30 -26.66
C LEU A 68 -7.92 8.25 -25.61
N ASP A 69 -8.22 7.03 -26.04
CA ASP A 69 -8.56 5.94 -25.11
C ASP A 69 -7.37 5.52 -24.23
N ARG A 70 -6.12 5.77 -24.65
CA ARG A 70 -4.94 5.58 -23.78
C ARG A 70 -4.90 6.55 -22.60
N THR A 71 -5.58 7.69 -22.67
CA THR A 71 -5.63 8.66 -21.58
C THR A 71 -6.16 8.02 -20.29
N LYS A 72 -7.18 7.14 -20.39
CA LYS A 72 -7.69 6.39 -19.22
C LYS A 72 -6.62 5.47 -18.63
N GLN A 73 -5.87 4.78 -19.48
CA GLN A 73 -4.77 3.91 -19.05
C GLN A 73 -3.66 4.70 -18.34
N PHE A 74 -3.30 5.89 -18.85
CA PHE A 74 -2.34 6.77 -18.18
C PHE A 74 -2.80 7.19 -16.78
N VAL A 75 -4.09 7.50 -16.60
CA VAL A 75 -4.66 7.80 -15.28
C VAL A 75 -4.52 6.60 -14.34
N TYR A 76 -4.91 5.40 -14.78
CA TYR A 76 -4.81 4.21 -13.93
C TYR A 76 -3.37 3.83 -13.58
N VAL A 77 -2.44 3.93 -14.53
CA VAL A 77 -1.02 3.69 -14.26
C VAL A 77 -0.45 4.74 -13.29
N SER A 78 -0.88 6.00 -13.39
CA SER A 78 -0.49 7.07 -12.46
C SER A 78 -1.03 6.81 -11.05
N HIS A 79 -2.26 6.33 -10.95
CA HIS A 79 -2.87 5.89 -9.70
C HIS A 79 -2.13 4.70 -9.07
N ILE A 80 -1.73 3.68 -9.86
CA ILE A 80 -0.87 2.59 -9.39
C ILE A 80 0.45 3.15 -8.83
N ALA A 81 1.07 4.09 -9.54
CA ALA A 81 2.33 4.70 -9.10
C ALA A 81 2.16 5.46 -7.79
N PHE A 82 1.09 6.23 -7.64
CA PHE A 82 0.76 6.94 -6.41
C PHE A 82 0.57 5.99 -5.22
N ILE A 83 -0.24 4.94 -5.38
CA ILE A 83 -0.50 3.96 -4.31
C ILE A 83 0.82 3.29 -3.87
N ASN A 84 1.63 2.84 -4.82
CA ASN A 84 2.93 2.24 -4.52
C ASN A 84 3.83 3.23 -3.77
N GLY A 85 3.92 4.49 -4.22
CA GLY A 85 4.75 5.50 -3.57
C GLY A 85 4.35 5.75 -2.11
N LYS A 86 3.05 5.76 -1.79
CA LYS A 86 2.58 5.87 -0.40
C LYS A 86 2.94 4.64 0.44
N ALA A 87 2.79 3.44 -0.13
CA ALA A 87 3.18 2.21 0.54
C ALA A 87 4.70 2.10 0.77
N GLU A 88 5.52 2.59 -0.16
CA GLU A 88 6.99 2.65 -0.03
C GLU A 88 7.41 3.54 1.14
N VAL A 89 6.76 4.70 1.31
CA VAL A 89 6.96 5.58 2.48
C VAL A 89 6.58 4.88 3.79
N ALA A 90 5.46 4.15 3.82
CA ALA A 90 5.06 3.39 5.00
C ALA A 90 6.08 2.28 5.34
N CYS A 91 6.55 1.53 4.34
CA CYS A 91 7.63 0.55 4.48
C CYS A 91 8.91 1.17 5.07
N GLU A 92 9.30 2.35 4.58
CA GLU A 92 10.45 3.07 5.11
C GLU A 92 10.26 3.47 6.59
N LYS A 93 9.08 3.99 6.96
CA LYS A 93 8.77 4.34 8.35
C LYS A 93 8.82 3.12 9.27
N ILE A 94 8.30 1.97 8.84
CA ILE A 94 8.35 0.70 9.60
C ILE A 94 9.79 0.30 9.89
N ARG A 95 10.66 0.28 8.88
CA ARG A 95 12.09 -0.06 9.05
C ARG A 95 12.87 0.90 9.92
N LYS A 96 12.40 2.15 10.03
CA LYS A 96 13.05 3.20 10.83
C LYS A 96 12.51 3.29 12.25
N GLN A 97 11.58 2.43 12.65
CA GLN A 97 11.12 2.39 14.04
C GLN A 97 12.30 2.10 14.99
N PRO A 98 12.40 2.76 16.15
CA PRO A 98 13.57 2.65 17.02
C PRO A 98 13.84 1.26 17.59
N LEU A 99 12.80 0.46 17.77
CA LEU A 99 12.90 -0.89 18.34
C LEU A 99 13.19 -1.95 17.28
N VAL A 100 13.08 -1.60 15.98
CA VAL A 100 13.47 -2.48 14.89
C VAL A 100 14.99 -2.46 14.77
N ARG A 101 15.61 -3.62 15.02
CA ARG A 101 17.05 -3.80 14.88
C ARG A 101 17.42 -3.89 13.41
N LYS A 102 18.38 -3.05 12.99
CA LYS A 102 18.81 -3.00 11.60
C LYS A 102 19.89 -4.06 11.34
N PRO A 103 19.84 -4.78 10.21
CA PRO A 103 20.93 -5.65 9.80
C PRO A 103 22.19 -4.82 9.54
N THR A 104 23.36 -5.46 9.69
CA THR A 104 24.66 -4.81 9.47
C THR A 104 24.99 -4.68 7.99
N ALA A 105 24.43 -5.55 7.15
CA ALA A 105 24.59 -5.53 5.70
C ALA A 105 23.52 -4.69 5.00
N ALA A 106 23.84 -4.18 3.81
CA ALA A 106 22.87 -3.52 2.94
C ALA A 106 21.78 -4.50 2.48
N VAL A 107 20.52 -4.06 2.52
CA VAL A 107 19.37 -4.88 2.14
C VAL A 107 18.97 -4.55 0.71
N GLU A 108 19.09 -5.53 -0.18
CA GLU A 108 18.68 -5.40 -1.57
C GLU A 108 17.16 -5.59 -1.75
N GLY A 109 16.67 -5.29 -2.95
CA GLY A 109 15.26 -5.43 -3.34
C GLY A 109 14.51 -4.11 -3.29
N ASP A 110 13.21 -4.15 -3.51
CA ASP A 110 12.33 -2.99 -3.33
C ASP A 110 11.95 -2.74 -1.87
N TYR A 111 11.25 -1.65 -1.59
CA TYR A 111 10.86 -1.25 -0.24
C TYR A 111 10.12 -2.34 0.55
N LEU A 112 9.27 -3.16 -0.10
CA LEU A 112 8.56 -4.26 0.56
C LEU A 112 9.53 -5.37 0.95
N ARG A 113 10.32 -5.88 -0.01
CA ARG A 113 11.34 -6.91 0.28
C ARG A 113 12.32 -6.44 1.34
N GLN A 114 12.80 -5.19 1.23
CA GLN A 114 13.72 -4.63 2.19
C GLN A 114 13.08 -4.56 3.59
N THR A 115 11.79 -4.22 3.70
CA THR A 115 11.08 -4.16 4.98
C THR A 115 10.92 -5.53 5.61
N VAL A 116 10.44 -6.50 4.84
CA VAL A 116 10.31 -7.90 5.28
C VAL A 116 11.65 -8.44 5.79
N ARG A 117 12.73 -8.26 5.02
CA ARG A 117 14.07 -8.72 5.39
C ARG A 117 14.59 -8.07 6.67
N VAL A 118 14.39 -6.77 6.84
CA VAL A 118 14.78 -6.04 8.07
C VAL A 118 14.00 -6.54 9.28
N LEU A 119 12.68 -6.68 9.16
CA LEU A 119 11.85 -7.16 10.27
C LEU A 119 12.18 -8.61 10.63
N TYR A 120 12.36 -9.48 9.64
CA TYR A 120 12.74 -10.87 9.87
C TYR A 120 14.09 -10.97 10.60
N ALA A 121 15.10 -10.23 10.16
CA ALA A 121 16.39 -10.16 10.83
C ALA A 121 16.27 -9.64 12.27
N SER A 122 15.49 -8.57 12.48
CA SER A 122 15.23 -7.99 13.80
C SER A 122 14.60 -8.98 14.77
N ARG A 123 13.59 -9.75 14.33
CA ARG A 123 12.86 -10.71 15.18
C ARG A 123 13.69 -11.95 15.54
N ASN A 124 14.60 -12.34 14.67
CA ASN A 124 15.46 -13.50 14.87
C ASN A 124 16.81 -13.13 15.52
N ASP A 125 16.93 -11.90 16.04
CA ASP A 125 18.17 -11.39 16.63
C ASP A 125 19.40 -11.58 15.71
N SER A 126 19.17 -11.56 14.39
CA SER A 126 20.16 -11.88 13.36
C SER A 126 20.61 -10.61 12.65
N SER A 127 21.92 -10.49 12.42
CA SER A 127 22.49 -9.46 11.55
C SER A 127 22.49 -9.88 10.08
N THR A 128 22.22 -11.16 9.79
CA THR A 128 22.32 -11.76 8.47
C THR A 128 20.99 -11.68 7.74
N ILE A 129 21.03 -11.16 6.51
CA ILE A 129 19.86 -11.06 5.66
C ILE A 129 19.62 -12.42 5.01
N VAL A 130 18.46 -13.00 5.28
CA VAL A 130 17.98 -14.20 4.61
C VAL A 130 17.14 -13.77 3.40
N ASN A 131 17.67 -14.04 2.20
CA ASN A 131 16.94 -13.86 0.95
C ASN A 131 16.08 -15.10 0.70
N ASP A 132 14.93 -15.20 1.37
CA ASP A 132 14.11 -16.39 1.22
C ASP A 132 12.61 -16.05 1.19
N ASP A 133 11.88 -16.80 0.37
CA ASP A 133 10.42 -16.72 0.27
C ASP A 133 9.75 -17.09 1.60
N VAL A 134 10.48 -17.83 2.46
CA VAL A 134 10.11 -18.17 3.83
C VAL A 134 9.87 -16.90 4.67
N ALA A 135 10.79 -15.93 4.65
CA ALA A 135 10.64 -14.69 5.41
C ALA A 135 9.44 -13.86 4.93
N MET A 136 9.14 -13.93 3.63
CA MET A 136 7.96 -13.30 3.06
C MET A 136 6.68 -13.94 3.61
N GLY A 137 6.56 -15.28 3.56
CA GLY A 137 5.38 -16.00 4.01
C GLY A 137 5.08 -15.89 5.51
N GLU A 138 6.10 -15.70 6.35
CA GLU A 138 5.89 -15.48 7.80
C GLU A 138 5.31 -14.09 8.10
N LEU A 139 5.76 -13.07 7.36
CA LEU A 139 5.40 -11.69 7.65
C LEU A 139 4.19 -11.21 6.86
N VAL A 140 3.99 -11.66 5.63
CA VAL A 140 2.91 -11.21 4.75
C VAL A 140 2.37 -12.38 3.91
N ASP A 141 1.14 -12.24 3.42
CA ASP A 141 0.55 -13.23 2.50
C ASP A 141 1.24 -13.16 1.13
N VAL A 142 1.82 -14.28 0.67
CA VAL A 142 2.53 -14.36 -0.62
C VAL A 142 1.58 -14.09 -1.81
N GLY A 143 0.29 -14.41 -1.67
CA GLY A 143 -0.72 -14.07 -2.66
C GLY A 143 -0.90 -12.57 -2.81
N ASP A 144 -0.82 -11.81 -1.71
CA ASP A 144 -0.91 -10.35 -1.72
C ASP A 144 0.32 -9.73 -2.38
N VAL A 145 1.50 -10.29 -2.12
CA VAL A 145 2.76 -9.89 -2.77
C VAL A 145 2.69 -10.10 -4.28
N ALA A 146 2.11 -11.22 -4.74
CA ALA A 146 1.94 -11.49 -6.17
C ALA A 146 1.04 -10.44 -6.86
N ILE A 147 0.00 -9.95 -6.19
CA ILE A 147 -0.85 -8.87 -6.70
C ILE A 147 -0.08 -7.55 -6.79
N ILE A 148 0.72 -7.22 -5.78
CA ILE A 148 1.57 -6.01 -5.80
C ILE A 148 2.57 -6.07 -6.96
N ASP A 149 3.23 -7.21 -7.14
CA ASP A 149 4.20 -7.41 -8.21
C ASP A 149 3.57 -7.31 -9.60
N TYR A 150 2.36 -7.86 -9.75
CA TYR A 150 1.58 -7.75 -10.99
C TYR A 150 1.40 -6.30 -11.41
N TYR A 151 0.86 -5.45 -10.53
CA TYR A 151 0.62 -4.05 -10.87
C TYR A 151 1.90 -3.22 -11.01
N ARG A 152 2.97 -3.55 -10.27
CA ARG A 152 4.27 -2.89 -10.43
C ARG A 152 4.91 -3.20 -11.77
N LYS A 153 4.84 -4.46 -12.23
CA LYS A 153 5.29 -4.86 -13.56
C LYS A 153 4.48 -4.16 -14.65
N LEU A 154 3.15 -4.20 -14.56
CA LEU A 154 2.27 -3.50 -15.49
C LEU A 154 2.60 -2.01 -15.60
N ARG A 155 2.80 -1.33 -14.47
CA ARG A 155 3.21 0.07 -14.43
C ARG A 155 4.53 0.28 -15.17
N ASN A 156 5.54 -0.55 -14.89
CA ASN A 156 6.87 -0.43 -15.51
C ASN A 156 6.81 -0.65 -17.03
N GLU A 157 6.08 -1.66 -17.49
CA GLU A 157 5.92 -1.94 -18.92
C GLU A 157 5.26 -0.76 -19.65
N ASN A 158 4.21 -0.18 -19.05
CA ASN A 158 3.53 0.98 -19.62
C ASN A 158 4.42 2.24 -19.68
N PHE A 159 5.27 2.51 -18.68
CA PHE A 159 6.17 3.67 -18.70
C PHE A 159 7.40 3.50 -19.59
N HIS A 160 7.88 2.26 -19.80
CA HIS A 160 9.06 1.98 -20.61
C HIS A 160 8.74 1.62 -22.08
N GLY A 161 7.50 1.86 -22.52
CA GLY A 161 7.11 1.71 -23.92
C GLY A 161 6.96 0.26 -24.41
N GLY A 162 7.02 -0.72 -23.50
CA GLY A 162 6.71 -2.11 -23.82
C GLY A 162 5.20 -2.32 -23.96
N LYS A 163 4.77 -3.13 -24.94
CA LYS A 163 3.41 -3.70 -24.86
C LYS A 163 3.37 -4.58 -23.61
N ALA A 164 2.42 -4.32 -22.71
CA ALA A 164 2.29 -5.10 -21.49
C ALA A 164 2.15 -6.60 -21.84
N SER A 165 2.98 -7.44 -21.25
CA SER A 165 3.06 -8.85 -21.62
C SER A 165 1.91 -9.63 -20.97
N ALA A 166 1.24 -10.49 -21.75
CA ALA A 166 0.22 -11.42 -21.24
C ALA A 166 0.81 -12.49 -20.28
N ALA A 167 2.14 -12.54 -20.12
CA ALA A 167 2.85 -13.54 -19.33
C ALA A 167 2.58 -13.48 -17.81
N TYR A 168 1.87 -12.45 -17.31
CA TYR A 168 1.66 -12.22 -15.87
C TYR A 168 0.20 -12.39 -15.42
N SER A 169 -0.61 -13.14 -16.16
CA SER A 169 -2.01 -13.35 -15.80
C SER A 169 -2.19 -14.25 -14.58
N PHE A 170 -3.17 -13.92 -13.74
CA PHE A 170 -3.63 -14.79 -12.67
C PHE A 170 -4.50 -15.91 -13.24
N GLY A 171 -4.25 -17.15 -12.82
CA GLY A 171 -5.11 -18.29 -13.16
C GLY A 171 -6.47 -18.17 -12.48
N GLN A 172 -7.49 -18.86 -13.03
CA GLN A 172 -8.86 -18.77 -12.52
C GLN A 172 -8.99 -19.05 -11.01
N PRO A 173 -8.31 -20.06 -10.43
CA PRO A 173 -8.36 -20.29 -8.98
C PRO A 173 -7.83 -19.09 -8.17
N GLN A 174 -6.76 -18.44 -8.65
CA GLN A 174 -6.20 -17.26 -8.00
C GLN A 174 -7.18 -16.09 -8.09
N VAL A 175 -7.79 -15.86 -9.26
CA VAL A 175 -8.81 -14.81 -9.45
C VAL A 175 -9.98 -15.01 -8.50
N THR A 176 -10.47 -16.25 -8.34
CA THR A 176 -11.55 -16.58 -7.40
C THR A 176 -11.15 -16.26 -5.95
N ASN A 177 -9.93 -16.63 -5.55
CA ASN A 177 -9.43 -16.34 -4.19
C ASN A 177 -9.29 -14.83 -3.94
N ILE A 178 -8.76 -14.09 -4.92
CA ILE A 178 -8.62 -12.62 -4.83
C ILE A 178 -10.01 -11.97 -4.72
N ALA A 179 -10.97 -12.41 -5.53
CA ALA A 179 -12.34 -11.92 -5.48
C ALA A 179 -13.00 -12.19 -4.11
N ALA A 180 -12.82 -13.39 -3.56
CA ALA A 180 -13.36 -13.74 -2.25
C ALA A 180 -12.75 -12.90 -1.13
N LYS A 181 -11.44 -12.62 -1.18
CA LYS A 181 -10.72 -11.86 -0.15
C LYS A 181 -10.98 -10.35 -0.22
N TYR A 182 -11.01 -9.77 -1.43
CA TYR A 182 -11.02 -8.32 -1.61
C TYR A 182 -12.31 -7.76 -2.22
N GLY A 183 -13.19 -8.60 -2.75
CA GLY A 183 -14.39 -8.20 -3.48
C GLY A 183 -14.12 -7.59 -4.87
N CYS A 184 -12.88 -7.70 -5.36
CA CYS A 184 -12.43 -7.13 -6.63
C CYS A 184 -11.57 -8.17 -7.37
N THR A 185 -11.53 -8.11 -8.70
CA THR A 185 -10.68 -8.97 -9.53
C THR A 185 -9.63 -8.15 -10.26
N PRO A 186 -8.40 -8.66 -10.45
CA PRO A 186 -7.41 -7.99 -11.28
C PRO A 186 -7.85 -8.05 -12.75
N SER A 187 -7.74 -6.92 -13.45
CA SER A 187 -7.96 -6.84 -14.88
C SER A 187 -6.77 -7.44 -15.63
N GLN A 188 -6.98 -7.78 -16.90
CA GLN A 188 -5.90 -8.23 -17.78
C GLN A 188 -4.96 -7.07 -18.15
N PRO A 189 -3.72 -7.35 -18.60
CA PRO A 189 -2.83 -6.33 -19.13
C PRO A 189 -3.50 -5.51 -20.23
N GLY A 190 -3.45 -4.18 -20.12
CA GLY A 190 -4.07 -3.25 -21.09
C GLY A 190 -5.56 -2.97 -20.89
N SER A 191 -6.23 -3.63 -19.93
CA SER A 191 -7.64 -3.39 -19.59
C SER A 191 -7.84 -2.86 -18.16
N LEU A 192 -6.83 -2.17 -17.63
CA LEU A 192 -6.90 -1.55 -16.30
C LEU A 192 -8.14 -0.65 -16.19
N ASN A 193 -8.76 -0.70 -15.03
CA ASN A 193 -9.91 0.10 -14.66
C ASN A 193 -9.84 0.51 -13.17
N SER A 194 -10.91 1.15 -12.68
CA SER A 194 -10.97 1.64 -11.31
C SER A 194 -10.92 0.52 -10.25
N GLN A 195 -11.37 -0.70 -10.55
CA GLN A 195 -11.32 -1.84 -9.62
C GLN A 195 -9.89 -2.29 -9.34
N ASP A 196 -8.98 -2.17 -10.31
CA ASP A 196 -7.57 -2.48 -10.12
C ASP A 196 -6.93 -1.55 -9.07
N MET A 197 -7.33 -0.27 -9.06
CA MET A 197 -6.82 0.71 -8.10
C MET A 197 -7.34 0.43 -6.69
N ILE A 198 -8.62 0.06 -6.59
CA ILE A 198 -9.25 -0.33 -5.32
C ILE A 198 -8.56 -1.59 -4.78
N LEU A 199 -8.37 -2.60 -5.63
CA LEU A 199 -7.72 -3.85 -5.27
C LEU A 199 -6.31 -3.59 -4.77
N LEU A 200 -5.48 -2.88 -5.53
CA LEU A 200 -4.11 -2.57 -5.13
C LEU A 200 -4.04 -1.76 -3.82
N SER A 201 -4.94 -0.79 -3.63
CA SER A 201 -5.02 -0.01 -2.39
C SER A 201 -5.34 -0.90 -1.17
N LYS A 202 -6.34 -1.79 -1.31
CA LYS A 202 -6.72 -2.72 -0.24
C LYS A 202 -5.60 -3.71 0.08
N VAL A 203 -4.96 -4.27 -0.94
CA VAL A 203 -3.84 -5.20 -0.80
C VAL A 203 -2.69 -4.53 -0.06
N TRP A 204 -2.28 -3.32 -0.46
CA TRP A 204 -1.23 -2.59 0.24
C TRP A 204 -1.58 -2.25 1.68
N GLN A 205 -2.83 -1.87 1.97
CA GLN A 205 -3.26 -1.64 3.35
C GLN A 205 -3.17 -2.92 4.19
N GLN A 206 -3.55 -4.09 3.65
CA GLN A 206 -3.42 -5.36 4.36
C GLN A 206 -1.95 -5.71 4.62
N VAL A 207 -1.10 -5.62 3.59
CA VAL A 207 0.34 -5.91 3.71
C VAL A 207 1.00 -4.99 4.74
N ILE A 208 0.69 -3.69 4.73
CA ILE A 208 1.27 -2.75 5.69
C ILE A 208 0.72 -2.98 7.10
N LEU A 209 -0.55 -3.37 7.26
CA LEU A 209 -1.10 -3.79 8.54
C LEU A 209 -0.32 -4.97 9.10
N ASP A 210 -0.12 -6.02 8.31
CA ASP A 210 0.60 -7.23 8.72
C ASP A 210 2.05 -6.91 9.13
N LEU A 211 2.74 -6.08 8.34
CA LEU A 211 4.09 -5.62 8.66
C LEU A 211 4.13 -4.78 9.94
N CYS A 212 3.16 -3.88 10.16
CA CYS A 212 3.08 -3.08 11.38
C CYS A 212 2.83 -3.97 12.61
N VAL A 213 1.86 -4.88 12.56
CA VAL A 213 1.54 -5.80 13.66
C VAL A 213 2.74 -6.68 14.01
N LYS A 214 3.48 -7.15 13.01
CA LYS A 214 4.63 -8.03 13.19
C LYS A 214 5.97 -7.29 13.32
N SER A 215 5.96 -5.96 13.35
CA SER A 215 7.21 -5.17 13.37
C SER A 215 7.94 -5.23 14.70
N LEU A 216 7.21 -5.43 15.80
CA LEU A 216 7.73 -5.43 17.17
C LEU A 216 7.29 -6.69 17.90
N ASP A 217 8.14 -7.20 18.79
CA ASP A 217 7.78 -8.28 19.71
C ASP A 217 6.91 -7.71 20.86
N PRO A 218 5.65 -8.15 21.03
CA PRO A 218 4.77 -7.58 22.05
C PRO A 218 5.31 -7.72 23.47
N GLU A 219 5.98 -8.83 23.80
CA GLU A 219 6.49 -9.07 25.15
C GLU A 219 7.84 -8.39 25.37
N LYS A 220 8.77 -8.51 24.42
CA LYS A 220 10.13 -7.98 24.57
C LYS A 220 10.21 -6.47 24.34
N ASP A 221 9.50 -5.96 23.34
CA ASP A 221 9.64 -4.58 22.87
C ASP A 221 8.53 -3.67 23.42
N VAL A 222 7.27 -4.14 23.42
CA VAL A 222 6.11 -3.30 23.73
C VAL A 222 5.79 -3.27 25.24
N LEU A 223 5.75 -4.43 25.90
CA LEU A 223 5.42 -4.55 27.32
C LEU A 223 6.22 -3.60 28.23
N PRO A 224 7.56 -3.49 28.09
CA PRO A 224 8.35 -2.61 28.96
C PRO A 224 8.02 -1.13 28.77
N LEU A 225 7.71 -0.71 27.54
CA LEU A 225 7.33 0.67 27.23
C LEU A 225 5.97 1.03 27.85
N VAL A 226 4.99 0.14 27.70
CA VAL A 226 3.64 0.34 28.24
C VAL A 226 3.65 0.29 29.76
N ALA A 227 4.37 -0.66 30.37
CA ALA A 227 4.55 -0.75 31.82
C ALA A 227 5.15 0.54 32.40
N LYS A 228 6.16 1.10 31.72
CA LYS A 228 6.78 2.37 32.10
C LYS A 228 5.79 3.54 31.98
N ARG A 229 5.01 3.60 30.89
CA ARG A 229 4.04 4.68 30.64
C ARG A 229 2.90 4.73 31.66
N TYR A 230 2.40 3.57 32.09
CA TYR A 230 1.29 3.46 33.03
C TYR A 230 1.75 3.19 34.47
N LYS A 231 3.03 3.43 34.78
CA LYS A 231 3.57 3.29 36.13
C LYS A 231 2.85 4.24 37.09
N GLY A 232 2.31 3.69 38.18
CA GLY A 232 1.61 4.47 39.23
C GLY A 232 0.14 4.76 38.96
N ILE A 233 -0.41 4.37 37.81
CA ILE A 233 -1.86 4.39 37.55
C ILE A 233 -2.47 3.11 38.14
N THR A 234 -3.59 3.21 38.87
CA THR A 234 -4.24 2.07 39.54
C THR A 234 -5.73 1.95 39.18
N GLY A 235 -6.32 0.78 39.45
CA GLY A 235 -7.74 0.49 39.25
C GLY A 235 -8.15 0.20 37.79
N ASP A 236 -9.46 -0.01 37.58
CA ASP A 236 -10.03 -0.46 36.30
C ASP A 236 -9.78 0.49 35.11
N ARG A 237 -9.57 1.78 35.39
CA ARG A 237 -9.21 2.78 34.36
C ARG A 237 -7.83 2.49 33.76
N ARG A 238 -6.91 1.89 34.52
CA ARG A 238 -5.59 1.47 34.04
C ARG A 238 -5.72 0.37 33.00
N ALA A 239 -6.46 -0.69 33.31
CA ALA A 239 -6.64 -1.85 32.43
C ALA A 239 -7.23 -1.42 31.08
N LYS A 240 -8.34 -0.65 31.10
CA LYS A 240 -8.97 -0.13 29.88
C LYS A 240 -8.01 0.76 29.07
N GLY A 241 -7.27 1.65 29.74
CA GLY A 241 -6.32 2.53 29.08
C GLY A 241 -5.15 1.79 28.42
N ILE A 242 -4.63 0.74 29.06
CA ILE A 242 -3.55 -0.09 28.51
C ILE A 242 -4.05 -0.89 27.31
N ILE A 243 -5.19 -1.58 27.44
CA ILE A 243 -5.76 -2.40 26.36
C ILE A 243 -6.02 -1.51 25.13
N GLN A 244 -6.65 -0.35 25.33
CA GLN A 244 -6.91 0.58 24.23
C GLN A 244 -5.62 1.08 23.58
N HIS A 245 -4.59 1.39 24.38
CA HIS A 245 -3.29 1.80 23.86
C HIS A 245 -2.63 0.70 23.01
N LEU A 246 -2.65 -0.55 23.50
CA LEU A 246 -2.11 -1.71 22.78
C LEU A 246 -2.81 -1.93 21.44
N GLN A 247 -4.14 -1.81 21.42
CA GLN A 247 -4.94 -1.94 20.21
C GLN A 247 -4.69 -0.80 19.22
N GLN A 248 -4.60 0.44 19.69
CA GLN A 248 -4.49 1.60 18.81
C GLN A 248 -3.07 1.85 18.31
N GLU A 249 -2.07 1.75 19.18
CA GLU A 249 -0.68 2.10 18.88
C GLU A 249 0.12 0.92 18.35
N TYR A 250 -0.23 -0.31 18.76
CA TYR A 250 0.49 -1.52 18.38
C TYR A 250 -0.37 -2.52 17.59
N LEU A 251 -1.61 -2.15 17.28
CA LEU A 251 -2.52 -2.89 16.39
C LEU A 251 -2.82 -4.33 16.86
N LEU A 252 -2.69 -4.60 18.16
CA LEU A 252 -3.04 -5.90 18.73
C LEU A 252 -4.56 -6.10 18.71
N ASP A 253 -5.00 -7.32 18.43
CA ASP A 253 -6.41 -7.67 18.60
C ASP A 253 -6.81 -7.70 20.09
N SER A 254 -8.11 -7.74 20.36
CA SER A 254 -8.65 -7.76 21.73
C SER A 254 -8.10 -8.90 22.58
N TYR A 255 -7.94 -10.10 22.03
CA TYR A 255 -7.43 -11.24 22.78
C TYR A 255 -5.95 -11.02 23.14
N SER A 256 -5.12 -10.73 22.13
CA SER A 256 -3.68 -10.48 22.28
C SER A 256 -3.37 -9.33 23.24
N ALA A 257 -4.15 -8.24 23.19
CA ALA A 257 -3.99 -7.11 24.10
C ALA A 257 -4.33 -7.46 25.56
N ASN A 258 -5.38 -8.26 25.79
CA ASN A 258 -5.75 -8.73 27.13
C ASN A 258 -4.73 -9.73 27.67
N GLU A 259 -4.26 -10.66 26.83
CA GLU A 259 -3.22 -11.62 27.21
C GLU A 259 -1.94 -10.90 27.61
N LEU A 260 -1.49 -9.93 26.81
CA LEU A 260 -0.29 -9.16 27.11
C LEU A 260 -0.44 -8.33 28.38
N PHE A 261 -1.62 -7.72 28.61
CA PHE A 261 -1.92 -7.02 29.86
C PHE A 261 -1.87 -7.95 31.08
N SER A 262 -2.31 -9.20 30.97
CA SER A 262 -2.28 -10.16 32.08
C SER A 262 -0.85 -10.53 32.55
N LYS A 263 0.16 -10.24 31.72
CA LYS A 263 1.58 -10.47 32.00
C LYS A 263 2.26 -9.25 32.67
N MET A 264 1.54 -8.14 32.89
CA MET A 264 2.04 -6.87 33.50
C MET A 264 1.86 -6.80 35.01
#